data_AF-A0A535W233-F1
#
_entry.id   AF-A0A535W233-F1
#
_cell.length_a   1.000
_cell.length_b   1.000
_cell.length_c   1.000
_cell.angle_alpha   90.00
_cell.angle_beta   90.00
_cell.angle_gamma   90.00
#
_symmetry.space_group_name_H-M   'P 1'
#
loop_
_entity.id
_entity.type
_entity.pdbx_description
1 polymer ?
#
loop_
_entity_poly.entity_id
_entity_poly.type
_entity_poly.pdbx_seq_one_letter_code
_entity_poly.pdbx_strand_id
1 'polypeptide(L)'
;MNNYNGEPPPPILSQNLLDFGSLRQGESKTLQEQISNTSNQAMLWHADTDVKHWLTIDKGAGTLQPGQQEIVHVRVDTSSLAIGNHKATLIFSAEGDASSKSVEVAVTLAVTPPPL
;
A
#
# COMPACT_ATOMS: atom_id res chain seq x y z
N MET A 1 24.61 -26.91 -2.45
CA MET A 1 24.58 -25.52 -2.93
C MET A 1 23.20 -25.32 -3.53
N ASN A 2 22.29 -24.67 -2.81
CA ASN A 2 20.92 -24.53 -3.28
C ASN A 2 20.89 -23.39 -4.31
N ASN A 3 20.50 -23.72 -5.54
CA ASN A 3 20.25 -22.76 -6.61
C ASN A 3 19.04 -21.91 -6.22
N TYR A 4 19.27 -20.76 -5.59
CA TYR A 4 18.28 -19.70 -5.54
C TYR A 4 18.23 -19.12 -6.95
N ASN A 5 17.26 -19.57 -7.75
CA ASN A 5 16.90 -18.91 -9.00
C ASN A 5 16.61 -17.44 -8.66
N GLY A 6 17.35 -16.51 -9.27
CA GLY A 6 17.48 -15.09 -8.90
C GLY A 6 16.24 -14.21 -9.08
N GLU A 7 15.09 -14.67 -8.60
CA GLU A 7 13.85 -13.93 -8.51
C GLU A 7 13.74 -13.33 -7.09
N PRO A 8 13.54 -12.00 -6.95
CA PRO A 8 13.39 -11.39 -5.64
C PRO A 8 12.15 -11.98 -4.94
N PRO A 9 12.22 -12.26 -3.63
CA PRO A 9 11.01 -12.58 -2.89
C PRO A 9 10.05 -11.38 -2.96
N PRO A 10 8.73 -11.62 -2.99
CA PRO A 10 7.75 -10.54 -2.92
C PRO A 10 7.94 -9.74 -1.62
N PRO A 11 7.61 -8.44 -1.61
CA PRO A 11 7.64 -7.65 -0.39
C PRO A 11 6.64 -8.24 0.61
N ILE A 12 7.03 -8.32 1.89
CA ILE A 12 6.09 -8.72 2.95
C ILE A 12 5.39 -7.48 3.46
N LEU A 13 4.05 -7.50 3.34
CA LEU A 13 3.18 -6.45 3.85
C LEU A 13 2.54 -6.90 5.17
N SER A 14 2.29 -5.95 6.06
CA SER A 14 1.62 -6.20 7.34
C SER A 14 0.14 -6.52 7.19
N GLN A 15 -0.51 -5.98 6.17
CA GLN A 15 -1.94 -6.16 5.93
C GLN A 15 -2.22 -6.40 4.45
N ASN A 16 -3.25 -7.19 4.17
CA ASN A 16 -3.77 -7.39 2.81
C ASN A 16 -5.02 -6.53 2.54
N LEU A 17 -5.51 -5.84 3.58
CA LEU A 17 -6.68 -4.97 3.55
C LEU A 17 -6.46 -3.77 4.48
N LEU A 18 -6.55 -2.57 3.92
CA LEU A 18 -6.67 -1.33 4.67
C LEU A 18 -8.13 -0.89 4.73
N ASP A 19 -8.78 -1.14 5.86
CA ASP A 19 -10.16 -0.71 6.09
C ASP A 19 -10.21 0.64 6.81
N PHE A 20 -10.58 1.69 6.08
CA PHE A 20 -10.75 3.02 6.64
C PHE A 20 -12.04 3.15 7.44
N GLY A 21 -12.96 2.19 7.31
CA GLY A 21 -14.27 2.20 7.96
C GLY A 21 -15.17 3.29 7.39
N SER A 22 -16.00 3.87 8.25
CA SER A 22 -16.93 4.95 7.88
C SER A 22 -16.32 6.33 8.15
N LEU A 23 -16.26 7.18 7.13
CA LEU A 23 -15.86 8.59 7.23
C LEU A 23 -16.99 9.48 6.74
N ARG A 24 -17.16 10.65 7.37
CA ARG A 24 -18.11 11.64 6.84
C ARG A 24 -17.53 12.29 5.59
N GLN A 25 -18.39 12.64 4.64
CA GLN A 25 -17.97 13.38 3.45
C GLN A 25 -17.21 14.67 3.85
N GLY A 26 -16.03 14.85 3.28
CA GLY A 26 -15.10 15.94 3.62
C GLY A 26 -14.08 15.61 4.71
N GLU A 27 -14.15 14.42 5.33
CA GLU A 27 -13.11 13.95 6.23
C GLU A 27 -11.95 13.28 5.48
N SER A 28 -10.81 13.24 6.15
CA SER A 28 -9.66 12.46 5.71
C SER A 28 -9.13 11.61 6.86
N LYS A 29 -8.60 10.44 6.55
CA LYS A 29 -8.00 9.53 7.53
C LYS A 29 -6.74 8.92 6.94
N THR A 30 -5.77 8.65 7.80
CA THR A 30 -4.51 8.00 7.43
C THR A 30 -4.39 6.68 8.18
N LEU A 31 -4.05 5.62 7.46
CA LEU A 31 -3.63 4.33 8.00
C LEU A 31 -2.18 4.07 7.63
N GLN A 32 -1.56 3.15 8.36
CA GLN A 32 -0.17 2.72 8.15
C GLN A 32 -0.17 1.35 7.51
N GLU A 33 0.70 1.17 6.52
CA GLU A 33 1.08 -0.13 5.99
C GLU A 33 2.59 -0.30 6.20
N GLN A 34 3.02 -1.47 6.68
CA GLN A 34 4.42 -1.78 6.86
C GLN A 34 4.90 -2.72 5.76
N ILE A 35 5.93 -2.30 5.04
CA ILE A 35 6.68 -3.13 4.10
C ILE A 35 7.95 -3.66 4.77
N SER A 36 8.22 -4.95 4.63
CA SER A 36 9.34 -5.63 5.30
C SER A 36 10.17 -6.42 4.29
N ASN A 37 11.50 -6.28 4.36
CA ASN A 37 12.44 -7.08 3.60
C ASN A 37 13.00 -8.21 4.47
N THR A 38 12.51 -9.43 4.28
CA THR A 38 13.03 -10.63 4.97
C THR A 38 14.05 -11.40 4.13
N SER A 39 14.44 -10.86 2.97
CA SER A 39 15.47 -11.46 2.13
C SER A 39 16.87 -11.16 2.67
N ASN A 40 17.86 -11.84 2.11
CA ASN A 40 19.28 -11.59 2.39
C ASN A 40 19.91 -10.57 1.41
N GLN A 41 19.12 -9.94 0.55
CA GLN A 41 19.56 -8.93 -0.41
C GLN A 41 18.83 -7.60 -0.17
N ALA A 42 19.37 -6.50 -0.68
CA ALA A 42 18.64 -5.23 -0.66
C ALA A 42 17.42 -5.33 -1.59
N MET A 43 16.29 -4.77 -1.16
CA MET A 43 15.04 -4.76 -1.90
C MET A 43 14.73 -3.32 -2.33
N LEU A 44 14.75 -3.06 -3.63
CA LEU A 44 14.17 -1.85 -4.22
C LEU A 44 12.66 -2.07 -4.35
N TRP A 45 11.87 -1.16 -3.81
CA TRP A 45 10.41 -1.31 -3.81
C TRP A 45 9.70 -0.07 -4.35
N HIS A 46 8.52 -0.30 -4.90
CA HIS A 46 7.60 0.72 -5.42
C HIS A 46 6.19 0.51 -4.89
N ALA A 47 5.44 1.58 -4.71
CA ALA A 47 4.03 1.57 -4.34
C ALA A 47 3.24 2.49 -5.27
N ASP A 48 2.15 1.97 -5.83
CA ASP A 48 1.21 2.74 -6.64
C ASP A 48 -0.24 2.34 -6.31
N THR A 49 -1.20 3.05 -6.88
CA THR A 49 -2.63 2.83 -6.72
C THR A 49 -3.37 3.06 -8.02
N ASP A 50 -4.46 2.32 -8.21
CA ASP A 50 -5.40 2.50 -9.32
C ASP A 50 -6.21 3.81 -9.23
N VAL A 51 -6.24 4.48 -8.07
CA VAL A 51 -6.96 5.74 -7.86
C VAL A 51 -6.12 6.79 -7.13
N LYS A 52 -5.91 7.94 -7.79
CA LYS A 52 -5.08 9.05 -7.24
C LYS A 52 -5.87 10.29 -6.80
N HIS A 53 -7.20 10.26 -6.92
CA HIS A 53 -8.05 11.44 -6.69
C HIS A 53 -8.56 11.56 -5.24
N TRP A 54 -8.72 10.44 -4.53
CA TRP A 54 -9.12 10.40 -3.11
C TRP A 54 -8.18 9.58 -2.24
N LEU A 55 -7.19 8.90 -2.83
CA LEU A 55 -6.22 8.09 -2.13
C LEU A 55 -4.82 8.58 -2.45
N THR A 56 -3.97 8.67 -1.44
CA THR A 56 -2.57 9.11 -1.58
C THR A 56 -1.66 8.24 -0.70
N ILE A 57 -0.48 7.93 -1.23
CA ILE A 57 0.59 7.23 -0.52
C ILE A 57 1.72 8.24 -0.32
N ASP A 58 2.25 8.37 0.90
CA ASP A 58 3.33 9.32 1.20
C ASP A 58 4.66 8.94 0.53
N LYS A 59 4.92 7.64 0.40
CA LYS A 59 6.12 7.08 -0.22
C LYS A 59 5.74 6.12 -1.34
N GLY A 60 6.06 6.50 -2.58
CA GLY A 60 5.85 5.65 -3.76
C GLY A 60 7.02 4.73 -4.10
N ALA A 61 8.16 4.85 -3.42
CA ALA A 61 9.32 4.00 -3.63
C ALA A 61 10.31 4.07 -2.45
N GLY A 62 11.20 3.08 -2.35
CA GLY A 62 12.27 3.08 -1.37
C GLY A 62 13.23 1.89 -1.53
N THR A 63 14.22 1.80 -0.65
CA THR A 63 15.16 0.68 -0.62
C THR A 63 15.30 0.14 0.81
N LEU A 64 15.03 -1.13 1.00
CA LEU A 64 15.16 -1.81 2.28
C LEU A 64 16.35 -2.76 2.27
N GLN A 65 17.28 -2.56 3.20
CA GLN A 65 18.37 -3.52 3.44
C GLN A 65 17.83 -4.82 4.06
N PRO A 66 18.59 -5.93 4.04
CA PRO A 66 18.17 -7.18 4.68
C PRO A 66 17.69 -6.99 6.12
N GLY A 67 16.50 -7.49 6.43
CA GLY A 67 15.87 -7.39 7.75
C GLY A 67 15.28 -6.02 8.10
N GLN A 68 15.35 -5.03 7.20
CA GLN A 68 14.74 -3.72 7.42
C GLN A 68 13.25 -3.73 7.09
N GLN A 69 12.55 -2.80 7.73
CA GLN A 69 11.14 -2.53 7.51
C GLN A 69 10.93 -1.02 7.39
N GLU A 70 9.89 -0.64 6.66
CA GLU A 70 9.52 0.75 6.46
C GLU A 70 8.01 0.90 6.56
N ILE A 71 7.59 2.00 7.19
CA ILE A 71 6.19 2.39 7.28
C ILE A 71 5.89 3.36 6.14
N VAL A 72 4.82 3.06 5.41
CA VAL A 72 4.16 3.96 4.46
C VAL A 72 2.82 4.40 5.03
N HIS A 73 2.47 5.66 4.82
CA HIS A 73 1.19 6.22 5.21
C HIS A 73 0.27 6.30 4.01
N VAL A 74 -0.89 5.66 4.13
CA VAL A 74 -1.96 5.71 3.14
C VAL A 74 -3.03 6.63 3.67
N ARG A 75 -3.30 7.72 2.94
CA ARG A 75 -4.32 8.70 3.29
C ARG A 75 -5.48 8.60 2.32
N VAL A 76 -6.69 8.60 2.85
CA VAL A 76 -7.92 8.85 2.08
C VAL A 76 -8.45 10.24 2.37
N ASP A 77 -8.97 10.91 1.35
CA ASP A 77 -9.68 12.18 1.40
C ASP A 77 -11.06 12.03 0.74
N THR A 78 -12.11 12.22 1.53
CA THR A 78 -13.49 11.99 1.08
C THR A 78 -14.16 13.22 0.48
N SER A 79 -13.45 14.36 0.37
CA SER A 79 -14.00 15.64 -0.07
C SER A 79 -14.57 15.58 -1.49
N SER A 80 -13.99 14.78 -2.37
CA SER A 80 -14.45 14.59 -3.75
C SER A 80 -15.32 13.35 -3.95
N LEU A 81 -15.62 12.60 -2.88
CA LEU A 81 -16.34 11.33 -2.97
C LEU A 81 -17.83 11.52 -2.71
N ALA A 82 -18.65 10.78 -3.46
CA ALA A 82 -20.07 10.66 -3.19
C ALA A 82 -20.31 9.74 -1.97
N ILE A 83 -21.46 9.91 -1.30
CA ILE A 83 -21.91 9.02 -0.22
C ILE A 83 -22.03 7.58 -0.75
N GLY A 84 -21.52 6.61 0.00
CA GLY A 84 -21.51 5.19 -0.39
C GLY A 84 -20.18 4.50 -0.16
N ASN A 85 -20.07 3.26 -0.65
CA ASN A 85 -18.85 2.45 -0.51
C ASN A 85 -17.89 2.70 -1.66
N HIS A 86 -16.61 2.87 -1.33
CA HIS A 86 -15.50 3.06 -2.26
C HIS A 86 -14.45 1.99 -2.03
N LYS A 87 -13.80 1.57 -3.13
CA LYS A 87 -12.73 0.58 -3.13
C LYS A 87 -11.59 1.06 -4.00
N ALA A 88 -10.39 0.68 -3.60
CA ALA A 88 -9.17 0.87 -4.38
C ALA A 88 -8.25 -0.33 -4.19
N THR A 89 -7.25 -0.41 -5.06
CA THR A 89 -6.15 -1.36 -4.94
C THR A 89 -4.85 -0.58 -4.84
N LEU A 90 -4.08 -0.90 -3.81
CA LEU A 90 -2.67 -0.52 -3.70
C LEU A 90 -1.83 -1.67 -4.23
N ILE A 91 -0.80 -1.34 -5.01
CA ILE A 91 0.12 -2.30 -5.60
C ILE A 91 1.50 -1.99 -5.06
N PHE A 92 2.09 -2.93 -4.33
CA PHE A 92 3.48 -2.87 -3.86
C PHE A 92 4.33 -3.83 -4.66
N SER A 93 5.37 -3.32 -5.31
CA SER A 93 6.29 -4.11 -6.12
C SER A 93 7.68 -4.13 -5.51
N ALA A 94 8.34 -5.29 -5.52
CA ALA A 94 9.77 -5.42 -5.28
C ALA A 94 10.46 -5.71 -6.61
N GLU A 95 11.48 -4.92 -6.93
CA GLU A 95 12.36 -5.14 -8.06
C GLU A 95 13.55 -6.01 -7.65
N GLY A 96 13.95 -6.88 -8.56
CA GLY A 96 15.18 -7.66 -8.46
C GLY A 96 15.84 -7.77 -9.83
N ASP A 97 17.01 -8.37 -9.85
CA ASP A 97 17.95 -8.29 -10.99
C ASP A 97 17.37 -8.83 -12.32
N ALA A 98 16.41 -9.76 -12.26
CA ALA A 98 15.84 -10.41 -13.44
C ALA A 98 14.30 -10.38 -13.52
N SER A 99 13.60 -10.02 -12.44
CA SER A 99 12.13 -9.96 -12.40
C SER A 99 11.63 -9.06 -11.28
N SER A 100 10.37 -8.66 -11.38
CA SER A 100 9.65 -7.91 -10.35
C SER A 100 8.51 -8.75 -9.77
N LYS A 101 8.27 -8.65 -8.46
CA LYS A 101 7.12 -9.27 -7.79
C LYS A 101 6.23 -8.23 -7.15
N SER A 102 4.92 -8.40 -7.29
CA SER A 102 3.95 -7.46 -6.75
C SER A 102 2.98 -8.15 -5.78
N VAL A 103 2.56 -7.41 -4.76
CA VAL A 103 1.52 -7.77 -3.81
C VAL A 103 0.46 -6.66 -3.82
N GLU A 104 -0.80 -7.06 -3.86
CA GLU A 104 -1.93 -6.14 -3.82
C GLU A 104 -2.50 -6.02 -2.40
N VAL A 105 -2.83 -4.79 -2.00
CA VAL A 105 -3.54 -4.49 -0.77
C VAL A 105 -4.87 -3.84 -1.15
N ALA A 106 -5.97 -4.47 -0.74
CA ALA A 106 -7.29 -3.92 -0.95
C ALA A 106 -7.51 -2.73 -0.01
N VAL A 107 -8.23 -1.71 -0.47
CA VAL A 107 -8.63 -0.58 0.36
C VAL A 107 -10.15 -0.47 0.36
N THR A 108 -10.74 -0.32 1.54
CA THR A 108 -12.19 -0.13 1.70
C THR A 108 -12.50 1.11 2.51
N LEU A 109 -13.56 1.80 2.11
CA LEU A 109 -14.04 3.02 2.73
C LEU A 109 -15.56 3.14 2.53
N ALA A 110 -16.29 3.55 3.56
CA ALA A 110 -17.68 3.97 3.47
C ALA A 110 -17.78 5.49 3.75
N VAL A 111 -18.30 6.25 2.78
CA VAL A 111 -18.56 7.68 2.95
C VAL A 111 -19.98 7.87 3.45
N THR A 112 -20.15 8.54 4.59
CA THR A 112 -21.43 8.85 5.22
C THR A 112 -21.82 10.32 5.04
N PRO A 113 -23.12 10.65 5.12
CA PRO A 113 -23.58 12.02 5.05
C PRO A 113 -22.99 12.89 6.18
N PRO A 114 -22.83 14.21 5.96
CA PRO A 114 -22.58 15.15 7.04
C PRO A 114 -23.70 15.12 8.09
N PRO A 115 -23.44 15.50 9.35
CA PRO A 115 -24.49 15.68 10.35
C PRO A 115 -25.50 16.73 9.87
N LEU A 116 -26.79 16.51 10.18
CA LEU A 116 -27.87 17.48 9.95
C LEU A 116 -27.71 18.73 10.82
#